data_AF-A0A2E7VCB0-F1
#
_entry.id   AF-A0A2E7VCB0-F1
#
_cell.length_a   1.000
_cell.length_b   1.000
_cell.length_c   1.000
_cell.angle_alpha   90.00
_cell.angle_beta   90.00
_cell.angle_gamma   90.00
#
_symmetry.space_group_name_H-M   'P 1'
#
loop_
_entity.id
_entity.type
_entity.pdbx_description
1 polymer ?
#
loop_
_entity_poly.entity_id
_entity_poly.type
_entity_poly.pdbx_seq_one_letter_code
_entity_poly.pdbx_strand_id
1 'polypeptide(L)'
;MIEIKRKPSLSQYLKSQTPDLVDYDTARQAWYDHRPDVGKQPYLSLPNKKIKKNEIYTVSFTGAPHRLGEFNACTASTPECRRVCIRHTGRLQMPTQMKVGLDRMEFMRLFPSEALSLIHWETIKMSKKFDRIARRLNVVTDLHFENFAPWLFEEAPENCITYDYTKHWNRAEFPADRYRLTYSATENHNYDRIKEQVAGGVNVAVIFPNEHKDTGYSPRWHGMPVIDGDITDLRYNDPAGHVVALYAKGQARKITPGENAFVKVF
;
A
#
# COMPACT_ATOMS: atom_id res chain seq x y z
N MET A 1 -9.83 12.55 -22.60
CA MET A 1 -10.13 12.81 -21.17
C MET A 1 -10.90 11.61 -20.65
N ILE A 2 -10.39 10.89 -19.64
CA ILE A 2 -11.09 9.73 -19.09
C ILE A 2 -12.23 10.26 -18.23
N GLU A 3 -13.47 10.01 -18.62
CA GLU A 3 -14.67 10.32 -17.84
C GLU A 3 -14.62 9.55 -16.52
N ILE A 4 -14.17 10.21 -15.45
CA ILE A 4 -14.00 9.54 -14.15
C ILE A 4 -15.37 9.47 -13.45
N LYS A 5 -16.21 8.50 -13.85
CA LYS A 5 -17.43 8.16 -13.12
C LYS A 5 -17.08 7.78 -11.68
N ARG A 6 -17.94 8.15 -10.70
CA ARG A 6 -17.80 7.67 -9.32
C ARG A 6 -17.99 6.15 -9.34
N LYS A 7 -17.03 5.40 -8.79
CA LYS A 7 -17.12 3.95 -8.62
C LYS A 7 -17.35 3.63 -7.14
N PRO A 8 -18.13 2.58 -6.80
CA PRO A 8 -18.36 2.16 -5.42
C PRO A 8 -17.05 1.76 -4.74
N SER A 9 -16.98 1.86 -3.40
CA SER A 9 -15.78 1.47 -2.64
C SER A 9 -15.59 -0.04 -2.66
N LEU A 10 -14.39 -0.51 -3.00
CA LEU A 10 -14.09 -1.95 -2.89
C LEU A 10 -14.12 -2.41 -1.42
N SER A 11 -13.55 -1.64 -0.49
CA SER A 11 -13.58 -2.00 0.94
C SER A 11 -15.01 -2.17 1.50
N GLN A 12 -15.96 -1.31 1.09
CA GLN A 12 -17.36 -1.43 1.52
C GLN A 12 -18.04 -2.65 0.89
N TYR A 13 -17.78 -2.90 -0.39
CA TYR A 13 -18.28 -4.10 -1.07
C TYR A 13 -17.77 -5.38 -0.40
N LEU A 14 -16.45 -5.49 -0.18
CA LEU A 14 -15.86 -6.66 0.49
C LEU A 14 -16.41 -6.84 1.90
N LYS A 15 -16.59 -5.75 2.66
CA LYS A 15 -17.23 -5.81 3.97
C LYS A 15 -18.64 -6.41 3.91
N SER A 16 -19.40 -6.11 2.85
CA SER A 16 -20.74 -6.68 2.67
C SER A 16 -20.74 -8.13 2.18
N GLN A 17 -19.61 -8.64 1.67
CA GLN A 17 -19.46 -10.04 1.26
C GLN A 17 -19.06 -10.94 2.43
N THR A 18 -18.66 -10.37 3.58
CA THR A 18 -18.25 -11.10 4.79
C THR A 18 -17.30 -12.27 4.48
N PRO A 19 -16.16 -12.03 3.79
CA PRO A 19 -15.27 -13.10 3.37
C PRO A 19 -14.62 -13.80 4.56
N ASP A 20 -14.45 -15.11 4.43
CA ASP A 20 -13.92 -15.97 5.48
C ASP A 20 -12.80 -16.86 4.95
N LEU A 21 -12.06 -17.49 5.85
CA LEU A 21 -10.96 -18.38 5.51
C LEU A 21 -11.50 -19.67 4.86
N VAL A 22 -10.99 -19.98 3.67
CA VAL A 22 -11.17 -21.27 2.99
C VAL A 22 -9.84 -22.01 2.88
N ASP A 23 -9.90 -23.30 2.61
CA ASP A 23 -8.69 -24.13 2.48
C ASP A 23 -7.80 -23.68 1.32
N TYR A 24 -6.50 -24.00 1.44
CA TYR A 24 -5.49 -23.57 0.48
C TYR A 24 -5.76 -24.09 -0.93
N ASP A 25 -6.20 -25.34 -1.08
CA ASP A 25 -6.34 -25.97 -2.39
C ASP A 25 -7.54 -25.39 -3.14
N THR A 26 -8.67 -25.17 -2.46
CA THR A 26 -9.84 -24.44 -2.99
C THR A 26 -9.45 -23.05 -3.46
N ALA A 27 -8.81 -22.26 -2.59
CA ALA A 27 -8.41 -20.90 -2.93
C ALA A 27 -7.42 -20.86 -4.10
N ARG A 28 -6.47 -21.81 -4.11
CA ARG A 28 -5.43 -21.90 -5.14
C ARG A 28 -6.01 -22.29 -6.50
N GLN A 29 -6.91 -23.26 -6.51
CA GLN A 29 -7.55 -23.73 -7.72
C GLN A 29 -8.39 -22.61 -8.35
N ALA A 30 -9.19 -21.90 -7.55
CA ALA A 30 -9.97 -20.76 -8.01
C ALA A 30 -9.09 -19.67 -8.68
N TRP A 31 -7.92 -19.38 -8.11
CA TRP A 31 -7.00 -18.42 -8.74
C TRP A 31 -6.41 -18.90 -10.05
N TYR A 32 -6.06 -20.18 -10.16
CA TYR A 32 -5.56 -20.75 -11.41
C TYR A 32 -6.64 -20.77 -12.50
N ASP A 33 -7.88 -21.08 -12.13
CA ASP A 33 -9.03 -21.08 -13.05
C ASP A 33 -9.42 -19.67 -13.48
N HIS A 34 -9.21 -18.67 -12.64
CA HIS A 34 -9.38 -17.26 -13.00
C HIS A 34 -8.27 -16.75 -13.94
N ARG A 35 -7.10 -17.39 -13.93
CA ARG A 35 -5.89 -16.98 -14.68
C ARG A 35 -5.28 -18.12 -15.50
N PRO A 36 -6.07 -18.81 -16.37
CA PRO A 36 -5.58 -19.95 -17.12
C PRO A 36 -4.51 -19.56 -18.15
N ASP A 37 -4.45 -18.27 -18.51
CA ASP A 37 -3.57 -17.68 -19.52
C ASP A 37 -2.09 -17.60 -19.12
N VAL A 38 -1.75 -17.73 -17.83
CA VAL A 38 -0.38 -17.46 -17.33
C VAL A 38 0.25 -18.59 -16.51
N GLY A 39 -0.41 -19.75 -16.46
CA GLY A 39 0.02 -20.89 -15.67
C GLY A 39 -0.02 -20.64 -14.16
N LYS A 40 0.70 -21.48 -13.41
CA LYS A 40 0.68 -21.49 -11.93
C LYS A 40 1.48 -20.33 -11.34
N GLN A 41 0.82 -19.19 -11.09
CA GLN A 41 1.44 -18.00 -10.48
C GLN A 41 0.93 -17.74 -9.05
N PRO A 42 1.77 -17.18 -8.16
CA PRO A 42 1.34 -16.75 -6.83
C PRO A 42 0.38 -15.55 -6.90
N TYR A 43 -0.48 -15.43 -5.90
CA TYR A 43 -1.39 -14.30 -5.75
C TYR A 43 -0.66 -13.08 -5.19
N LEU A 44 0.15 -13.25 -4.15
CA LEU A 44 1.05 -12.21 -3.66
C LEU A 44 2.26 -12.04 -4.58
N SER A 45 2.78 -10.82 -4.58
CA SER A 45 4.02 -10.48 -5.27
C SER A 45 5.20 -10.81 -4.36
N LEU A 46 6.21 -11.46 -4.94
CA LEU A 46 7.51 -11.64 -4.30
C LEU A 46 8.26 -10.29 -4.21
N PRO A 47 9.22 -10.14 -3.27
CA PRO A 47 9.99 -8.90 -3.09
C PRO A 47 10.51 -8.30 -4.40
N ASN A 48 10.09 -7.06 -4.71
CA ASN A 48 10.62 -6.25 -5.81
C ASN A 48 11.93 -5.54 -5.40
N LYS A 49 12.59 -4.79 -6.29
CA LYS A 49 13.90 -4.15 -6.00
C LYS A 49 13.94 -3.28 -4.73
N LYS A 50 12.85 -2.55 -4.40
CA LYS A 50 12.80 -1.72 -3.17
C LYS A 50 12.54 -2.59 -1.94
N ILE A 51 11.60 -3.52 -2.06
CA ILE A 51 11.25 -4.46 -0.99
C ILE A 51 12.40 -5.43 -0.66
N LYS A 52 13.24 -5.78 -1.65
CA LYS A 52 14.47 -6.55 -1.45
C LYS A 52 15.52 -5.83 -0.58
N LYS A 53 15.38 -4.51 -0.38
CA LYS A 53 16.22 -3.76 0.56
C LYS A 53 15.71 -3.84 2.00
N ASN A 54 14.50 -4.35 2.22
CA ASN A 54 14.00 -4.54 3.56
C ASN A 54 14.84 -5.59 4.27
N GLU A 55 15.15 -5.36 5.54
CA GLU A 55 15.80 -6.34 6.42
C GLU A 55 14.89 -7.57 6.67
N ILE A 56 13.56 -7.39 6.54
CA ILE A 56 12.54 -8.42 6.73
C ILE A 56 11.99 -8.85 5.37
N TYR A 57 11.93 -10.17 5.13
CA TYR A 57 11.33 -10.70 3.91
C TYR A 57 9.86 -10.29 3.83
N THR A 58 9.50 -9.56 2.78
CA THR A 58 8.18 -8.94 2.68
C THR A 58 7.41 -9.48 1.47
N VAL A 59 6.24 -10.05 1.73
CA VAL A 59 5.26 -10.37 0.68
C VAL A 59 4.35 -9.17 0.46
N SER A 60 3.81 -9.02 -0.75
CA SER A 60 3.02 -7.81 -1.05
C SER A 60 1.84 -8.04 -1.96
N PHE A 61 0.73 -7.39 -1.66
CA PHE A 61 -0.41 -7.34 -2.55
C PHE A 61 -0.29 -6.10 -3.46
N THR A 62 -0.18 -6.35 -4.76
CA THR A 62 -0.14 -5.30 -5.78
C THR A 62 -1.39 -5.42 -6.66
N GLY A 63 -2.48 -4.81 -6.20
CA GLY A 63 -3.74 -4.70 -6.93
C GLY A 63 -3.77 -3.51 -7.91
N ALA A 64 -4.94 -3.02 -8.26
CA ALA A 64 -5.13 -1.84 -9.11
C ALA A 64 -5.61 -0.64 -8.26
N PRO A 65 -4.95 0.54 -8.36
CA PRO A 65 -5.28 1.70 -7.54
C PRO A 65 -6.62 2.35 -7.96
N HIS A 66 -7.12 3.23 -7.09
CA HIS A 66 -8.20 4.17 -7.37
C HIS A 66 -9.37 3.50 -8.12
N ARG A 67 -9.87 4.15 -9.18
CA ARG A 67 -10.96 3.70 -10.04
C ARG A 67 -10.50 2.88 -11.26
N LEU A 68 -9.30 2.27 -11.21
CA LEU A 68 -8.74 1.56 -12.37
C LEU A 68 -9.49 0.25 -12.65
N GLY A 69 -9.80 -0.52 -11.60
CA GLY A 69 -10.70 -1.68 -11.69
C GLY A 69 -12.18 -1.28 -11.65
N GLU A 70 -13.09 -2.25 -11.52
CA GLU A 70 -14.54 -1.99 -11.42
C GLU A 70 -14.96 -1.21 -10.17
N PHE A 71 -14.21 -1.33 -9.08
CA PHE A 71 -14.43 -0.63 -7.82
C PHE A 71 -13.33 0.40 -7.55
N ASN A 72 -13.61 1.34 -6.64
CA ASN A 72 -12.63 2.28 -6.13
C ASN A 72 -11.82 1.67 -4.98
N ALA A 73 -10.51 1.49 -5.19
CA ALA A 73 -9.56 0.92 -4.23
C ALA A 73 -8.77 1.97 -3.42
N CYS A 74 -8.99 3.26 -3.68
CA CYS A 74 -8.38 4.37 -2.94
C CYS A 74 -9.41 5.49 -2.75
N THR A 75 -10.32 5.35 -1.79
CA THR A 75 -11.45 6.27 -1.64
C THR A 75 -11.03 7.66 -1.17
N ALA A 76 -9.95 7.80 -0.41
CA ALA A 76 -9.33 9.09 -0.08
C ALA A 76 -8.35 9.64 -1.14
N SER A 77 -8.20 8.99 -2.31
CA SER A 77 -7.33 9.55 -3.35
C SER A 77 -7.84 10.90 -3.85
N THR A 78 -6.95 11.88 -3.93
CA THR A 78 -7.24 13.18 -4.56
C THR A 78 -7.11 13.10 -6.08
N PRO A 79 -7.62 14.09 -6.85
CA PRO A 79 -7.35 14.17 -8.29
C PRO A 79 -5.85 14.12 -8.60
N GLU A 80 -5.03 14.84 -7.82
CA GLU A 80 -3.59 14.87 -8.02
C GLU A 80 -2.94 13.52 -7.71
N CYS A 81 -3.32 12.87 -6.61
CA CYS A 81 -2.86 11.52 -6.27
C CYS A 81 -3.12 10.51 -7.41
N ARG A 82 -4.28 10.59 -8.07
CA ARG A 82 -4.59 9.73 -9.21
C ARG A 82 -3.72 10.07 -10.42
N ARG A 83 -3.57 11.37 -10.71
CA ARG A 83 -2.76 11.89 -11.83
C ARG A 83 -1.31 11.43 -11.74
N VAL A 84 -0.73 11.41 -10.54
CA VAL A 84 0.69 11.03 -10.33
C VAL A 84 0.87 9.68 -9.65
N CYS A 85 -0.14 8.81 -9.70
CA CYS A 85 -0.09 7.51 -9.04
C CYS A 85 1.17 6.72 -9.39
N ILE A 86 1.84 6.15 -8.37
CA ILE A 86 3.06 5.35 -8.54
C ILE A 86 2.84 4.12 -9.44
N ARG A 87 1.59 3.68 -9.60
CA ARG A 87 1.19 2.65 -10.55
C ARG A 87 1.62 2.97 -11.98
N HIS A 88 1.64 4.25 -12.37
CA HIS A 88 2.03 4.70 -13.70
C HIS A 88 3.53 5.02 -13.78
N THR A 89 4.35 4.31 -13.00
CA THR A 89 5.79 4.55 -12.92
C THR A 89 6.58 3.24 -12.93
N GLY A 90 7.80 3.27 -13.48
CA GLY A 90 8.74 2.15 -13.44
C GLY A 90 8.17 0.86 -14.04
N ARG A 91 8.30 -0.26 -13.30
CA ARG A 91 7.80 -1.58 -13.75
C ARG A 91 6.28 -1.71 -13.64
N LEU A 92 5.63 -0.93 -12.77
CA LEU A 92 4.20 -1.06 -12.51
C LEU A 92 3.32 -0.59 -13.68
N GLN A 93 3.86 0.28 -14.55
CA GLN A 93 3.16 0.76 -15.74
C GLN A 93 3.22 -0.22 -16.93
N MET A 94 4.03 -1.28 -16.84
CA MET A 94 4.15 -2.26 -17.92
C MET A 94 2.81 -2.96 -18.14
N PRO A 95 2.36 -3.19 -19.40
CA PRO A 95 1.05 -3.78 -19.69
C PRO A 95 0.76 -5.08 -18.92
N THR A 96 1.74 -5.98 -18.82
CA THR A 96 1.62 -7.23 -18.05
C THR A 96 1.38 -6.98 -16.56
N GLN A 97 2.07 -6.01 -15.95
CA GLN A 97 1.89 -5.68 -14.52
C GLN A 97 0.57 -4.94 -14.28
N MET A 98 0.14 -4.15 -15.26
CA MET A 98 -1.18 -3.52 -15.26
C MET A 98 -2.28 -4.58 -15.26
N LYS A 99 -2.19 -5.57 -16.16
CA LYS A 99 -3.11 -6.72 -16.23
C LYS A 99 -3.12 -7.51 -14.93
N VAL A 100 -1.95 -7.90 -14.41
CA VAL A 100 -1.84 -8.67 -13.15
C VAL A 100 -2.55 -7.97 -11.98
N GLY A 101 -2.38 -6.66 -11.82
CA GLY A 101 -3.07 -5.95 -10.75
C GLY A 101 -4.57 -5.76 -11.00
N LEU A 102 -5.03 -5.74 -12.25
CA LEU A 102 -6.47 -5.74 -12.58
C LEU A 102 -7.08 -7.11 -12.27
N ASP A 103 -6.46 -8.19 -12.75
CA ASP A 103 -6.90 -9.57 -12.51
C ASP A 103 -6.99 -9.87 -11.00
N ARG A 104 -6.02 -9.40 -10.19
CA ARG A 104 -6.07 -9.56 -8.73
C ARG A 104 -7.29 -8.89 -8.10
N MET A 105 -7.69 -7.74 -8.61
CA MET A 105 -8.82 -6.97 -8.08
C MET A 105 -10.15 -7.55 -8.55
N GLU A 106 -10.19 -8.06 -9.77
CA GLU A 106 -11.33 -8.82 -10.29
C GLU A 106 -11.52 -10.12 -9.52
N PHE A 107 -10.45 -10.88 -9.28
CA PHE A 107 -10.48 -12.07 -8.45
C PHE A 107 -10.95 -11.76 -7.03
N MET A 108 -10.41 -10.71 -6.39
CA MET A 108 -10.87 -10.28 -5.06
C MET A 108 -12.33 -9.87 -5.03
N ARG A 109 -12.87 -9.35 -6.15
CA ARG A 109 -14.28 -9.02 -6.27
C ARG A 109 -15.15 -10.27 -6.42
N LEU A 110 -14.76 -11.19 -7.30
CA LEU A 110 -15.55 -12.38 -7.65
C LEU A 110 -15.47 -13.49 -6.60
N PHE A 111 -14.30 -13.64 -5.97
CA PHE A 111 -13.93 -14.72 -5.06
C PHE A 111 -13.26 -14.14 -3.80
N PRO A 112 -13.99 -13.33 -3.00
CA PRO A 112 -13.39 -12.55 -1.92
C PRO A 112 -12.80 -13.44 -0.81
N SER A 113 -13.45 -14.56 -0.46
CA SER A 113 -12.95 -15.52 0.53
C SER A 113 -11.65 -16.19 0.05
N GLU A 114 -11.62 -16.67 -1.20
CA GLU A 114 -10.46 -17.30 -1.82
C GLU A 114 -9.30 -16.31 -1.95
N ALA A 115 -9.56 -15.09 -2.42
CA ALA A 115 -8.53 -14.06 -2.57
C ALA A 115 -7.83 -13.73 -1.25
N LEU A 116 -8.59 -13.53 -0.17
CA LEU A 116 -8.02 -13.22 1.14
C LEU A 116 -7.35 -14.45 1.78
N SER A 117 -7.91 -15.64 1.54
CA SER A 117 -7.29 -16.92 1.94
C SER A 117 -5.93 -17.11 1.26
N LEU A 118 -5.79 -16.72 -0.02
CA LEU A 118 -4.47 -16.75 -0.69
C LEU A 118 -3.46 -15.79 -0.06
N ILE A 119 -3.88 -14.60 0.38
CA ILE A 119 -3.01 -13.70 1.14
C ILE A 119 -2.55 -14.38 2.42
N HIS A 120 -3.46 -15.01 3.16
CA HIS A 120 -3.17 -15.72 4.40
C HIS A 120 -2.23 -16.91 4.18
N TRP A 121 -2.58 -17.86 3.31
CA TRP A 121 -1.81 -19.08 3.12
C TRP A 121 -0.43 -18.83 2.49
N GLU A 122 -0.31 -17.89 1.55
CA GLU A 122 1.00 -17.53 1.01
C GLU A 122 1.89 -16.85 2.06
N THR A 123 1.30 -16.09 2.97
CA THR A 123 2.00 -15.53 4.14
C THR A 123 2.48 -16.66 5.05
N ILE A 124 1.63 -17.62 5.42
CA ILE A 124 2.01 -18.80 6.21
C ILE A 124 3.16 -19.56 5.54
N LYS A 125 3.05 -19.81 4.24
CA LYS A 125 4.09 -20.52 3.48
C LYS A 125 5.45 -19.82 3.57
N MET A 126 5.48 -18.49 3.55
CA MET A 126 6.73 -17.73 3.71
C MET A 126 7.17 -17.66 5.17
N SER A 127 6.26 -17.58 6.14
CA SER A 127 6.59 -17.55 7.57
C SER A 127 7.38 -18.77 8.04
N LYS A 128 7.15 -19.93 7.41
CA LYS A 128 7.89 -21.17 7.67
C LYS A 128 9.32 -21.17 7.12
N LYS A 129 9.69 -20.18 6.29
CA LYS A 129 10.99 -20.10 5.60
C LYS A 129 11.91 -19.01 6.13
N PHE A 130 11.38 -18.08 6.91
CA PHE A 130 12.10 -16.90 7.39
C PHE A 130 11.75 -16.66 8.85
N ASP A 131 12.74 -16.24 9.64
CA ASP A 131 12.55 -15.99 11.07
C ASP A 131 11.52 -14.89 11.33
N ARG A 132 11.46 -13.90 10.44
CA ARG A 132 10.48 -12.80 10.47
C ARG A 132 10.01 -12.49 9.06
N ILE A 133 8.72 -12.20 8.91
CA ILE A 133 8.13 -11.79 7.63
C ILE A 133 7.31 -10.52 7.78
N ALA A 134 7.15 -9.78 6.69
CA ALA A 134 6.27 -8.64 6.63
C ALA A 134 5.26 -8.73 5.49
N ARG A 135 4.12 -8.07 5.65
CA ARG A 135 3.10 -7.86 4.63
C ARG A 135 3.00 -6.38 4.27
N ARG A 136 3.09 -6.08 2.97
CA ARG A 136 2.71 -4.79 2.40
C ARG A 136 1.47 -4.99 1.54
N LEU A 137 0.29 -4.87 2.12
CA LEU A 137 -0.96 -5.21 1.45
C LEU A 137 -1.40 -4.09 0.49
N ASN A 138 -1.09 -2.84 0.79
CA ASN A 138 -1.48 -1.68 0.02
C ASN A 138 -0.34 -1.07 -0.81
N VAL A 139 0.30 -1.84 -1.70
CA VAL A 139 1.43 -1.32 -2.53
C VAL A 139 1.01 -0.10 -3.36
N VAL A 140 -0.14 -0.19 -4.03
CA VAL A 140 -0.73 0.92 -4.82
C VAL A 140 -2.20 1.18 -4.47
N THR A 141 -2.80 0.36 -3.62
CA THR A 141 -4.18 0.52 -3.15
C THR A 141 -4.22 1.24 -1.80
N ASP A 142 -5.41 1.49 -1.26
CA ASP A 142 -5.64 1.97 0.10
C ASP A 142 -6.91 1.30 0.65
N LEU A 143 -6.87 -0.02 0.77
CA LEU A 143 -7.95 -0.88 1.27
C LEU A 143 -7.84 -1.05 2.79
N HIS A 144 -8.99 -1.15 3.44
CA HIS A 144 -9.10 -1.33 4.89
C HIS A 144 -9.31 -2.80 5.20
N PHE A 145 -8.27 -3.61 5.01
CA PHE A 145 -8.32 -5.07 5.20
C PHE A 145 -8.87 -5.47 6.57
N GLU A 146 -8.52 -4.73 7.61
CA GLU A 146 -8.99 -4.94 8.99
C GLU A 146 -10.51 -4.90 9.13
N ASN A 147 -11.22 -4.20 8.22
CA ASN A 147 -12.66 -3.99 8.32
C ASN A 147 -13.48 -5.10 7.65
N PHE A 148 -12.88 -5.86 6.73
CA PHE A 148 -13.59 -6.90 5.97
C PHE A 148 -12.97 -8.29 6.14
N ALA A 149 -11.77 -8.40 6.70
CA ALA A 149 -11.16 -9.66 7.09
C ALA A 149 -10.28 -9.46 8.34
N PRO A 150 -10.88 -9.21 9.53
CA PRO A 150 -10.12 -9.11 10.78
C PRO A 150 -9.32 -10.39 11.08
N TRP A 151 -9.88 -11.56 10.74
CA TRP A 151 -9.23 -12.87 10.85
C TRP A 151 -7.87 -12.94 10.13
N LEU A 152 -7.67 -12.15 9.07
CA LEU A 152 -6.40 -12.10 8.33
C LEU A 152 -5.24 -11.60 9.22
N PHE A 153 -5.54 -10.83 10.27
CA PHE A 153 -4.57 -10.33 11.24
C PHE A 153 -4.53 -11.18 12.49
N GLU A 154 -5.69 -11.62 13.00
CA GLU A 154 -5.81 -12.48 14.18
C GLU A 154 -5.11 -13.83 13.99
N GLU A 155 -5.25 -14.42 12.80
CA GLU A 155 -4.65 -15.71 12.45
C GLU A 155 -3.29 -15.57 11.73
N ALA A 156 -2.73 -14.36 11.67
CA ALA A 156 -1.41 -14.17 11.10
C ALA A 156 -0.34 -14.86 11.97
N PRO A 157 0.68 -15.52 11.38
CA PRO A 157 1.79 -16.08 12.13
C PRO A 157 2.40 -15.07 13.10
N GLU A 158 2.84 -15.51 14.28
CA GLU A 158 3.40 -14.63 15.32
C GLU A 158 4.60 -13.82 14.82
N ASN A 159 5.40 -14.39 13.92
CA ASN A 159 6.55 -13.74 13.30
C ASN A 159 6.19 -12.85 12.09
N CYS A 160 4.90 -12.57 11.87
CA CYS A 160 4.39 -11.74 10.79
C CYS A 160 3.96 -10.36 11.30
N ILE A 161 4.48 -9.32 10.64
CA ILE A 161 4.03 -7.94 10.80
C ILE A 161 3.39 -7.42 9.51
N THR A 162 2.49 -6.45 9.61
CA THR A 162 1.91 -5.75 8.46
C THR A 162 2.24 -4.28 8.56
N TYR A 163 2.60 -3.67 7.42
CA TYR A 163 2.73 -2.22 7.35
C TYR A 163 2.13 -1.71 6.06
N ASP A 164 1.41 -0.59 6.12
CA ASP A 164 0.85 0.05 4.94
C ASP A 164 0.91 1.58 4.99
N TYR A 165 0.65 2.22 3.84
CA TYR A 165 0.47 3.66 3.74
C TYR A 165 -1.00 3.97 3.50
N THR A 166 -1.52 5.03 4.10
CA THR A 166 -2.92 5.43 3.91
C THR A 166 -3.08 6.93 3.73
N LYS A 167 -4.07 7.36 2.93
CA LYS A 167 -4.52 8.75 2.83
C LYS A 167 -5.71 9.03 3.75
N HIS A 168 -6.24 8.00 4.41
CA HIS A 168 -7.29 8.12 5.41
C HIS A 168 -6.69 8.46 6.77
N TRP A 169 -6.46 9.76 7.03
CA TRP A 169 -5.87 10.24 8.30
C TRP A 169 -6.79 10.07 9.52
N ASN A 170 -8.00 9.53 9.32
CA ASN A 170 -8.95 9.18 10.37
C ASN A 170 -8.89 7.69 10.78
N ARG A 171 -7.98 6.89 10.20
CA ARG A 171 -7.73 5.50 10.62
C ARG A 171 -6.79 5.50 11.81
N ALA A 172 -6.92 4.56 12.75
CA ALA A 172 -5.90 4.39 13.78
C ALA A 172 -4.54 4.02 13.16
N GLU A 173 -3.42 4.50 13.73
CA GLU A 173 -2.07 4.09 13.31
C GLU A 173 -1.89 2.57 13.42
N PHE A 174 -2.50 1.96 14.44
CA PHE A 174 -2.51 0.51 14.65
C PHE A 174 -3.94 -0.02 14.53
N PRO A 175 -4.43 -0.27 13.30
CA PRO A 175 -5.83 -0.66 13.08
C PRO A 175 -6.11 -2.14 13.41
N ALA A 176 -5.06 -2.96 13.59
CA ALA A 176 -5.14 -4.36 14.01
C ALA A 176 -3.83 -4.77 14.68
N ASP A 177 -3.81 -5.95 15.32
CA ASP A 177 -2.59 -6.49 15.93
C ASP A 177 -1.47 -6.67 14.89
N ARG A 178 -0.24 -6.32 15.30
CA ARG A 178 0.96 -6.31 14.46
C ARG A 178 0.78 -5.60 13.10
N TYR A 179 -0.13 -4.62 13.01
CA TYR A 179 -0.37 -3.83 11.79
C TYR A 179 -0.17 -2.34 12.07
N ARG A 180 0.76 -1.71 11.35
CA ARG A 180 1.04 -0.27 11.44
C ARG A 180 0.78 0.48 10.14
N LEU A 181 0.14 1.63 10.22
CA LEU A 181 -0.09 2.56 9.11
C LEU A 181 0.86 3.76 9.17
N THR A 182 1.38 4.15 8.01
CA THR A 182 2.02 5.44 7.78
C THR A 182 1.06 6.33 7.00
N TYR A 183 0.73 7.51 7.52
CA TYR A 183 -0.11 8.44 6.79
C TYR A 183 0.62 8.97 5.56
N SER A 184 -0.11 9.30 4.50
CA SER A 184 0.45 9.83 3.25
C SER A 184 -0.13 11.21 3.01
N ALA A 185 0.72 12.22 3.05
CA ALA A 185 0.34 13.60 2.75
C ALA A 185 -0.05 13.77 1.27
N THR A 186 -0.83 14.82 1.02
CA THR A 186 -1.30 15.21 -0.32
C THR A 186 -1.26 16.74 -0.42
N GLU A 187 -1.73 17.27 -1.55
CA GLU A 187 -1.93 18.70 -1.75
C GLU A 187 -2.89 19.34 -0.71
N ASN A 188 -3.77 18.54 -0.07
CA ASN A 188 -4.73 19.01 0.94
C ASN A 188 -4.16 19.06 2.38
N HIS A 189 -2.87 18.77 2.55
CA HIS A 189 -2.20 18.70 3.85
C HIS A 189 -1.03 19.67 3.86
N ASN A 190 -1.18 20.80 4.53
CA ASN A 190 -0.12 21.80 4.73
C ASN A 190 0.83 21.38 5.87
N TYR A 191 1.83 22.21 6.15
CA TYR A 191 2.85 21.91 7.16
C TYR A 191 2.27 21.77 8.56
N ASP A 192 1.37 22.68 8.96
CA ASP A 192 0.77 22.65 10.29
C ASP A 192 -0.02 21.36 10.52
N ARG A 193 -0.79 20.92 9.52
CA ARG A 193 -1.55 19.68 9.60
C ARG A 193 -0.65 18.45 9.67
N ILE A 194 0.46 18.44 8.92
CA ILE A 194 1.45 17.34 9.02
C ILE A 194 2.10 17.36 10.41
N LYS A 195 2.47 18.53 10.91
CA LYS A 195 3.08 18.73 12.23
C LYS A 195 2.18 18.27 13.36
N GLU A 196 0.88 18.52 13.26
CA GLU A 196 -0.12 18.04 14.23
C GLU A 196 -0.11 16.51 14.31
N GLN A 197 -0.15 15.81 13.18
CA GLN A 197 -0.14 14.34 13.17
C GLN A 197 1.17 13.77 13.71
N VAL A 198 2.29 14.38 13.31
CA VAL A 198 3.63 14.01 13.77
C VAL A 198 3.78 14.22 15.27
N ALA A 199 3.31 15.36 15.81
CA ALA A 199 3.29 15.62 17.24
C ALA A 199 2.36 14.66 18.01
N GLY A 200 1.30 14.18 17.36
CA GLY A 200 0.42 13.13 17.87
C GLY A 200 1.01 11.72 17.83
N GLY A 201 2.26 11.54 17.38
CA GLY A 201 2.96 10.25 17.32
C GLY A 201 2.79 9.48 16.01
N VAL A 202 2.03 10.00 15.04
CA VAL A 202 1.79 9.31 13.77
C VAL A 202 2.89 9.64 12.76
N ASN A 203 3.36 8.62 12.05
CA ASN A 203 4.31 8.85 10.95
C ASN A 203 3.60 9.32 9.68
N VAL A 204 4.12 10.37 9.06
CA VAL A 204 3.55 10.98 7.84
C VAL A 204 4.57 10.96 6.71
N ALA A 205 4.26 10.24 5.65
CA ALA A 205 5.00 10.22 4.41
C ALA A 205 4.74 11.49 3.59
N VAL A 206 5.82 12.18 3.24
CA VAL A 206 5.81 13.45 2.51
C VAL A 206 6.71 13.32 1.27
N ILE A 207 6.22 13.80 0.14
CA ILE A 207 6.93 13.71 -1.13
C ILE A 207 7.66 15.03 -1.39
N PHE A 208 8.95 14.95 -1.66
CA PHE A 208 9.87 16.08 -1.91
C PHE A 208 10.41 16.05 -3.34
N PRO A 209 11.05 17.13 -3.82
CA PRO A 209 11.59 17.20 -5.17
C PRO A 209 12.57 16.06 -5.47
N ASN A 210 12.71 15.70 -6.75
CA ASN A 210 13.52 14.54 -7.14
C ASN A 210 15.02 14.72 -6.88
N GLU A 211 15.52 15.95 -6.69
CA GLU A 211 16.92 16.22 -6.34
C GLU A 211 17.36 15.54 -5.04
N HIS A 212 16.44 15.35 -4.08
CA HIS A 212 16.72 14.62 -2.83
C HIS A 212 17.11 13.15 -3.03
N LYS A 213 16.88 12.60 -4.23
CA LYS A 213 17.41 11.28 -4.59
C LYS A 213 18.94 11.24 -4.45
N ASP A 214 19.61 12.34 -4.78
CA ASP A 214 21.06 12.40 -4.87
C ASP A 214 21.66 13.19 -3.68
N THR A 215 20.90 14.12 -3.07
CA THR A 215 21.36 14.92 -1.91
C THR A 215 20.94 14.35 -0.55
N GLY A 216 19.97 13.44 -0.51
CA GLY A 216 19.37 12.95 0.75
C GLY A 216 18.47 14.00 1.42
N TYR A 217 18.20 13.79 2.71
CA TYR A 217 17.32 14.64 3.51
C TYR A 217 18.04 15.16 4.76
N SER A 218 17.73 16.39 5.17
CA SER A 218 18.13 16.85 6.51
C SER A 218 17.37 16.04 7.58
N PRO A 219 17.96 15.82 8.77
CA PRO A 219 17.31 15.07 9.86
C PRO A 219 16.07 15.79 10.42
N ARG A 220 15.84 17.05 10.04
CA ARG A 220 14.64 17.81 10.41
C ARG A 220 14.01 18.52 9.22
N TRP A 221 12.68 18.61 9.25
CA TRP A 221 11.84 19.35 8.31
C TRP A 221 10.79 20.15 9.09
N HIS A 222 10.82 21.49 9.00
CA HIS A 222 9.98 22.37 9.85
C HIS A 222 9.96 22.00 11.35
N GLY A 223 11.11 21.58 11.89
CA GLY A 223 11.28 21.18 13.28
C GLY A 223 10.85 19.74 13.59
N MET A 224 10.16 19.04 12.68
CA MET A 224 9.81 17.63 12.81
C MET A 224 11.00 16.73 12.49
N PRO A 225 11.19 15.59 13.17
CA PRO A 225 12.24 14.64 12.84
C PRO A 225 11.92 13.90 11.53
N VAL A 226 12.95 13.59 10.75
CA VAL A 226 12.83 13.01 9.40
C VAL A 226 13.46 11.63 9.34
N ILE A 227 12.77 10.70 8.67
CA ILE A 227 13.27 9.39 8.25
C ILE A 227 13.39 9.39 6.73
N ASP A 228 14.50 8.89 6.21
CA ASP A 228 14.64 8.63 4.77
C ASP A 228 13.85 7.36 4.38
N GLY A 229 12.68 7.56 3.78
CA GLY A 229 11.80 6.49 3.31
C GLY A 229 12.23 5.84 1.98
N ASP A 230 13.30 6.31 1.35
CA ASP A 230 13.86 5.77 0.11
C ASP A 230 14.93 4.70 0.35
N ILE A 231 15.49 4.62 1.56
CA ILE A 231 16.41 3.55 2.00
C ILE A 231 15.69 2.19 1.97
N THR A 232 14.55 2.09 2.65
CA THR A 232 13.77 0.85 2.83
C THR A 232 12.28 1.13 2.79
N ASP A 233 11.49 0.19 2.27
CA ASP A 233 10.03 0.34 2.26
C ASP A 233 9.40 0.01 3.62
N LEU A 234 10.05 -0.83 4.45
CA LEU A 234 9.53 -1.36 5.72
C LEU A 234 9.27 -0.27 6.78
N ARG A 235 8.01 0.10 7.00
CA ARG A 235 7.63 1.17 7.96
C ARG A 235 7.31 0.72 9.38
N TYR A 236 7.19 -0.58 9.61
CA TYR A 236 6.72 -1.08 10.90
C TYR A 236 7.63 -0.67 12.06
N ASN A 237 8.95 -0.77 11.87
CA ASN A 237 9.96 -0.55 12.91
C ASN A 237 10.36 0.92 13.10
N ASP A 238 9.71 1.88 12.43
CA ASP A 238 10.08 3.29 12.58
C ASP A 238 9.90 3.81 14.01
N PRO A 239 10.68 4.80 14.46
CA PRO A 239 10.25 5.61 15.59
C PRO A 239 8.92 6.32 15.25
N ALA A 240 8.07 6.49 16.26
CA ALA A 240 6.79 7.20 16.15
C ALA A 240 6.99 8.72 16.01
N GLY A 241 6.04 9.42 15.41
CA GLY A 241 6.04 10.87 15.25
C GLY A 241 7.17 11.38 14.33
N HIS A 242 7.27 10.84 13.12
CA HIS A 242 8.28 11.24 12.14
C HIS A 242 7.69 11.56 10.76
N VAL A 243 8.39 12.43 10.05
CA VAL A 243 8.18 12.66 8.62
C VAL A 243 8.96 11.61 7.85
N VAL A 244 8.27 10.76 7.09
CA VAL A 244 8.90 9.80 6.18
C VAL A 244 9.11 10.48 4.83
N ALA A 245 10.32 10.98 4.60
CA ALA A 245 10.66 11.71 3.38
C ALA A 245 10.83 10.77 2.19
N LEU A 246 10.21 11.12 1.06
CA LEU A 246 10.26 10.37 -0.19
C LEU A 246 10.50 11.31 -1.38
N TYR A 247 11.39 10.98 -2.31
CA TYR A 247 11.61 11.83 -3.47
C TYR A 247 10.55 11.55 -4.55
N ALA A 248 10.21 12.59 -5.31
CA ALA A 248 9.20 12.51 -6.36
C ALA A 248 9.60 11.52 -7.47
N LYS A 249 8.69 10.59 -7.80
CA LYS A 249 8.87 9.55 -8.83
C LYS A 249 7.86 9.72 -9.96
N GLY A 250 8.28 9.35 -11.17
CA GLY A 250 7.42 9.39 -12.36
C GLY A 250 6.80 10.77 -12.61
N GLN A 251 5.47 10.83 -12.77
CA GLN A 251 4.78 12.08 -13.08
C GLN A 251 4.82 13.11 -11.93
N ALA A 252 5.05 12.69 -10.68
CA ALA A 252 5.20 13.60 -9.56
C ALA A 252 6.42 14.53 -9.71
N ARG A 253 7.43 14.13 -10.50
CA ARG A 253 8.63 14.96 -10.77
C ARG A 253 8.32 16.27 -11.50
N LYS A 254 7.17 16.33 -12.18
CA LYS A 254 6.73 17.49 -12.96
C LYS A 254 5.86 18.45 -12.13
N ILE A 255 5.63 18.15 -10.86
CA ILE A 255 4.85 19.00 -9.96
C ILE A 255 5.77 20.09 -9.43
N THR A 256 5.36 21.34 -9.61
CA THR A 256 5.99 22.48 -8.95
C THR A 256 5.82 22.33 -7.43
N PRO A 257 6.92 22.28 -6.65
CA PRO A 257 6.84 22.13 -5.21
C PRO A 257 6.11 23.30 -4.54
N GLY A 258 5.46 23.03 -3.42
CA GLY A 258 4.78 24.05 -2.63
C GLY A 258 4.14 23.49 -1.37
N GLU A 259 3.83 24.36 -0.41
CA GLU A 259 3.22 23.96 0.87
C GLU A 259 1.90 23.20 0.67
N ASN A 260 1.05 23.66 -0.25
CA ASN A 260 -0.22 23.03 -0.60
C ASN A 260 -0.14 22.27 -1.94
N ALA A 261 1.06 21.83 -2.33
CA ALA A 261 1.25 20.97 -3.51
C ALA A 261 1.43 19.50 -3.08
N PHE A 262 1.26 18.57 -4.02
CA PHE A 262 1.52 17.15 -3.72
C PHE A 262 3.01 16.88 -3.46
N VAL A 263 3.89 17.67 -4.08
CA VAL A 263 5.33 17.71 -3.77
C VAL A 263 5.58 18.92 -2.87
N LYS A 264 6.07 18.70 -1.66
CA LYS A 264 6.36 19.77 -0.68
C LYS A 264 7.75 20.34 -0.90
N VAL A 265 7.95 21.58 -0.45
CA VAL A 265 9.29 22.14 -0.31
C VAL A 265 9.92 21.50 0.93
N PHE A 266 11.16 21.06 0.81
CA PHE A 266 11.94 20.62 1.96
C PHE A 266 12.47 21.83 2.72
#